data_AF-A0A6I6GS87-F1
#
_entry.id   AF-A0A6I6GS87-F1
#
_cell.length_a   1.000
_cell.length_b   1.000
_cell.length_c   1.000
_cell.angle_alpha   90.00
_cell.angle_beta   90.00
_cell.angle_gamma   90.00
#
_symmetry.space_group_name_H-M   'P 1'
#
loop_
_entity.id
_entity.type
_entity.pdbx_description
1 polymer ?
#
loop_
_entity_poly.entity_id
_entity_poly.type
_entity_poly.pdbx_seq_one_letter_code
_entity_poly.pdbx_strand_id
1 'polypeptide(L)'
;MMQLKQWILATALCSVAGVSQAQSLQEVQARYPNEAAVFLNYKTELRLFLQNDTPAAERKQINDLMILSENNAGLFSRSAVYHSGFNQLTGMEAYTLLPGSKRRFPLALPKLKAAPANLYFMMM
;
A
#
# COMPACT_ATOMS: atom_id res chain seq x y z
N MET A 1 -32.89 28.59 32.15
CA MET A 1 -32.11 27.36 32.46
C MET A 1 -32.44 26.20 31.51
N MET A 2 -32.42 26.42 30.18
CA MET A 2 -32.83 25.39 29.19
C MET A 2 -31.77 25.10 28.12
N GLN A 3 -30.70 25.88 28.05
CA GLN A 3 -29.64 25.75 27.04
C GLN A 3 -28.49 24.83 27.49
N LEU A 4 -28.26 24.65 28.79
CA LEU A 4 -27.13 23.84 29.29
C LEU A 4 -27.35 22.32 29.12
N LYS A 5 -28.61 21.85 29.10
CA LYS A 5 -28.95 20.43 28.92
C LYS A 5 -28.78 19.94 27.48
N GLN A 6 -28.93 20.82 26.48
CA GLN A 6 -28.84 20.44 25.07
C GLN A 6 -27.38 20.19 24.63
N TRP A 7 -26.42 20.87 25.24
CA TRP A 7 -24.99 20.66 24.97
C TRP A 7 -24.46 19.34 25.53
N ILE A 8 -25.03 18.82 26.62
CA ILE A 8 -24.61 17.54 27.20
C ILE A 8 -24.99 16.35 26.30
N LEU A 9 -26.10 16.46 25.57
CA LEU A 9 -26.57 15.44 24.62
C LEU A 9 -25.73 15.38 23.33
N ALA A 10 -25.19 16.52 22.88
CA ALA A 10 -24.35 16.56 21.69
C ALA A 10 -22.97 15.90 21.91
N THR A 11 -22.40 16.01 23.11
CA THR A 11 -21.10 15.41 23.43
C THR A 11 -21.16 13.89 23.57
N ALA A 12 -22.30 13.33 23.96
CA ALA A 12 -22.47 11.88 24.10
C ALA A 12 -22.51 11.13 22.75
N LEU A 13 -22.86 11.81 21.65
CA LEU A 13 -23.03 11.19 20.34
C LEU A 13 -21.73 11.08 19.53
N CYS A 14 -20.66 11.80 19.90
CA CYS A 14 -19.36 11.78 19.20
C CYS A 14 -18.38 10.71 19.71
N SER A 15 -18.71 9.96 20.76
CA SER A 15 -17.76 9.02 21.38
C SER A 15 -17.66 7.66 20.68
N VAL A 16 -18.47 7.41 19.64
CA VAL A 16 -18.38 6.19 18.81
C VAL A 16 -17.50 6.45 17.59
N ALA A 17 -16.36 7.12 17.79
CA ALA A 17 -15.29 7.11 16.79
C ALA A 17 -14.66 5.72 16.82
N GLY A 18 -15.00 4.91 15.82
CA GLY A 18 -14.63 3.52 15.70
C GLY A 18 -13.15 3.28 15.98
N VAL A 19 -12.90 2.36 16.90
CA VAL A 19 -11.57 1.77 17.07
C VAL A 19 -11.30 0.99 15.78
N SER A 20 -10.60 1.61 14.84
CA SER A 20 -10.02 0.92 13.70
C SER A 20 -8.91 0.03 14.24
N GLN A 21 -9.28 -1.12 14.81
CA GLN A 21 -8.31 -2.12 15.24
C GLN A 21 -7.58 -2.59 13.98
N ALA A 22 -6.29 -2.28 13.92
CA ALA A 22 -5.39 -2.94 12.98
C ALA A 22 -5.56 -4.45 13.20
N GLN A 23 -6.05 -5.14 12.17
CA GLN A 23 -6.44 -6.53 12.27
C GLN A 23 -5.26 -7.36 12.80
N SER A 24 -5.47 -8.09 13.89
CA SER A 24 -4.42 -8.93 14.46
C SER A 24 -4.14 -10.11 13.53
N LEU A 25 -2.90 -10.61 13.50
CA LEU A 25 -2.53 -11.77 12.68
C LEU A 25 -3.46 -12.96 12.94
N GLN A 26 -3.79 -13.21 14.22
CA GLN A 26 -4.66 -14.32 14.62
C GLN A 26 -6.09 -14.16 14.08
N GLU A 27 -6.63 -12.95 14.08
CA GLU A 27 -7.97 -12.69 13.55
C GLU A 27 -8.03 -12.89 12.04
N VAL A 28 -7.00 -12.45 11.32
CA VAL A 28 -6.90 -12.62 9.86
C VAL A 28 -6.70 -14.09 9.50
N GLN A 29 -5.85 -14.82 10.22
CA GLN A 29 -5.68 -16.27 10.05
C GLN A 29 -6.99 -17.04 10.32
N ALA A 30 -7.74 -16.67 11.36
CA ALA A 30 -9.03 -17.30 11.64
C ALA A 30 -10.06 -17.03 10.54
N ARG A 31 -10.00 -15.86 9.89
CA ARG A 31 -10.88 -15.48 8.78
C ARG A 31 -10.50 -16.18 7.47
N TYR A 32 -9.21 -16.43 7.24
CA TYR A 32 -8.67 -17.01 6.01
C TYR A 32 -7.75 -18.22 6.31
N PRO A 33 -8.29 -19.31 6.89
CA PRO A 33 -7.47 -20.42 7.42
C PRO A 33 -6.73 -21.23 6.35
N ASN A 34 -7.17 -21.16 5.09
CA ASN A 34 -6.60 -21.92 3.98
C ASN A 34 -5.72 -21.06 3.05
N GLU A 35 -5.53 -19.78 3.37
CA GLU A 35 -4.78 -18.86 2.53
C GLU A 35 -3.32 -18.73 3.01
N ALA A 36 -2.40 -18.68 2.06
CA ALA A 36 -0.98 -18.53 2.36
C ALA A 36 -0.61 -17.09 2.75
N ALA A 37 -1.29 -16.12 2.14
CA ALA A 37 -1.11 -14.70 2.38
C ALA A 37 -2.36 -13.93 1.94
N VAL A 38 -2.57 -12.75 2.51
CA VAL A 38 -3.68 -11.86 2.15
C VAL A 38 -3.20 -10.42 1.99
N PHE A 39 -3.80 -9.68 1.07
CA PHE A 39 -3.57 -8.24 0.98
C PHE A 39 -4.35 -7.52 2.07
N LEU A 40 -3.65 -6.79 2.95
CA LEU A 40 -4.26 -5.91 3.94
C LEU A 40 -4.64 -4.56 3.33
N ASN A 41 -3.83 -4.11 2.38
CA ASN A 41 -3.98 -2.84 1.72
C ASN A 41 -3.57 -3.00 0.26
N TYR A 42 -4.43 -2.51 -0.62
CA TYR A 42 -4.17 -2.44 -2.05
C TYR A 42 -4.69 -1.09 -2.53
N LYS A 43 -3.79 -0.13 -2.70
CA LYS A 43 -4.15 1.22 -3.13
C LYS A 43 -3.39 1.58 -4.39
N THR A 44 -4.13 2.03 -5.40
CA THR A 44 -3.57 2.59 -6.62
C THR A 44 -4.10 4.01 -6.79
N GLU A 45 -3.20 4.93 -7.06
CA GLU A 45 -3.50 6.33 -7.36
C GLU A 45 -2.93 6.66 -8.74
N LEU A 46 -3.78 7.19 -9.61
CA LEU A 46 -3.41 7.65 -10.94
C LEU A 46 -3.66 9.15 -11.00
N ARG A 47 -2.61 9.92 -11.30
CA ARG A 47 -2.69 11.37 -11.46
C ARG A 47 -2.41 11.69 -12.92
N LEU A 48 -3.37 12.33 -13.56
CA LEU A 48 -3.25 12.85 -14.93
C LEU A 48 -3.02 14.36 -14.83
N PHE A 49 -2.03 14.87 -15.54
CA PHE A 49 -1.68 16.29 -15.50
C PHE A 49 -1.05 16.73 -16.82
N LEU A 50 -0.94 18.05 -17.02
CA LEU A 50 -0.17 18.62 -18.11
C LEU A 50 1.22 18.99 -17.60
N GLN A 51 2.25 18.59 -18.33
CA GLN A 51 3.63 18.99 -18.09
C GLN A 51 4.15 19.65 -19.37
N ASN A 52 4.42 20.96 -19.32
CA ASN A 52 4.80 21.77 -20.49
C ASN A 52 3.81 21.58 -21.67
N ASP A 53 2.51 21.76 -21.39
CA ASP A 53 1.40 21.56 -22.34
C ASP A 53 1.27 20.17 -22.95
N THR A 54 2.05 19.20 -22.47
CA THR A 54 1.98 17.80 -22.90
C THR A 54 1.26 16.97 -21.84
N PRO A 55 0.28 16.11 -22.21
CA PRO A 55 -0.35 15.18 -21.29
C PRO A 55 0.67 14.23 -20.67
N ALA A 56 0.62 14.12 -19.34
CA ALA A 56 1.46 13.25 -18.54
C ALA A 56 0.62 12.51 -17.49
N ALA A 57 1.14 11.36 -17.04
CA ALA A 57 0.48 10.52 -16.05
C ALA A 57 1.50 9.98 -15.03
N GLU A 58 1.14 10.02 -13.77
CA GLU A 58 1.89 9.41 -12.67
C GLU A 58 1.00 8.35 -11.98
N ARG A 59 1.57 7.17 -11.74
CA ARG A 59 0.90 6.09 -11.00
C ARG A 59 1.67 5.76 -9.74
N LYS A 60 0.99 5.79 -8.60
CA LYS A 60 1.51 5.33 -7.31
C LYS A 60 0.73 4.10 -6.85
N GLN A 61 1.44 3.05 -6.46
CA GLN A 61 0.84 1.80 -5.99
C GLN A 61 1.42 1.42 -4.62
N ILE A 62 0.54 1.03 -3.69
CA ILE A 62 0.88 0.58 -2.34
C ILE A 62 0.20 -0.77 -2.12
N ASN A 63 1.01 -1.77 -1.82
CA ASN A 63 0.57 -3.13 -1.57
C ASN A 63 1.13 -3.60 -0.22
N ASP A 64 0.25 -3.83 0.75
CA ASP A 64 0.61 -4.46 2.02
C ASP A 64 0.13 -5.90 2.02
N LEU A 65 1.07 -6.85 2.03
CA LEU A 65 0.79 -8.28 2.05
C LEU A 65 1.09 -8.85 3.45
N MET A 66 0.11 -9.53 4.04
CA MET A 66 0.29 -10.30 5.27
C MET A 66 0.45 -11.77 4.93
N ILE A 67 1.59 -12.33 5.31
CA ILE A 67 1.86 -13.77 5.17
C ILE A 67 1.23 -14.47 6.38
N LEU A 68 0.36 -15.45 6.13
CA LEU A 68 -0.42 -16.11 7.17
C LEU A 68 0.21 -17.43 7.66
N SER A 69 1.23 -17.94 6.96
CA SER A 69 1.92 -19.19 7.33
C SER A 69 3.43 -19.06 7.15
N GLU A 70 4.20 -19.47 8.16
CA GLU A 70 5.67 -19.47 8.12
C GLU A 70 6.22 -20.38 7.02
N ASN A 71 5.55 -21.50 6.74
CA ASN A 71 5.93 -22.43 5.67
C ASN A 71 5.91 -21.77 4.29
N ASN A 72 5.11 -20.72 4.11
CA ASN A 72 4.97 -19.99 2.85
C ASN A 72 5.82 -18.71 2.80
N ALA A 73 6.50 -18.32 3.88
CA ALA A 73 7.33 -17.13 3.93
C ALA A 73 8.44 -17.15 2.87
N GLY A 74 8.98 -18.33 2.57
CA GLY A 74 9.97 -18.53 1.51
C GLY A 74 9.46 -18.14 0.12
N LEU A 75 8.19 -18.40 -0.19
CA LEU A 75 7.58 -18.06 -1.48
C LEU A 75 7.47 -16.55 -1.68
N PHE A 76 7.15 -15.81 -0.63
CA PHE A 76 6.96 -14.36 -0.68
C PHE A 76 8.24 -13.55 -0.41
N SER A 77 9.33 -14.21 0.02
CA SER A 77 10.65 -13.58 0.20
C SER A 77 11.33 -13.22 -1.13
N ARG A 78 10.97 -13.90 -2.22
CA ARG A 78 11.51 -13.69 -3.57
C ARG A 78 10.53 -12.84 -4.37
N SER A 79 10.65 -11.53 -4.29
CA SER A 79 9.82 -10.62 -5.08
C SER A 79 10.54 -10.18 -6.36
N ALA A 80 9.81 -10.24 -7.47
CA ALA A 80 10.20 -9.60 -8.72
C ALA A 80 9.16 -8.52 -9.03
N VAL A 81 9.63 -7.31 -9.35
CA VAL A 81 8.75 -6.21 -9.76
C VAL A 81 8.83 -6.07 -11.27
N TYR A 82 7.71 -6.35 -11.93
CA TYR A 82 7.57 -6.17 -13.35
C TYR A 82 6.99 -4.79 -13.64
N HIS A 83 7.64 -4.03 -14.51
CA HIS A 83 7.09 -2.80 -15.05
C HIS A 83 7.16 -2.82 -16.58
N SER A 84 6.27 -2.08 -17.22
CA SER A 84 6.27 -1.92 -18.67
C SER A 84 7.51 -1.13 -19.12
N GLY A 85 8.09 -1.49 -20.26
CA GLY A 85 9.17 -0.72 -20.88
C GLY A 85 8.75 0.68 -21.35
N PHE A 86 7.43 0.93 -21.46
CA PHE A 86 6.87 2.24 -21.82
C PHE A 86 6.74 3.20 -20.63
N ASN A 87 6.87 2.68 -19.40
CA ASN A 87 6.72 3.47 -18.19
C ASN A 87 8.03 3.48 -17.40
N GLN A 88 8.48 4.67 -17.03
CA GLN A 88 9.64 4.80 -16.15
C GLN A 88 9.25 4.50 -14.70
N LEU A 89 9.96 3.56 -14.07
CA LEU A 89 9.88 3.36 -12.62
C LEU A 89 10.76 4.40 -11.92
N THR A 90 10.14 5.37 -11.27
CA THR A 90 10.83 6.51 -10.64
C THR A 90 11.34 6.21 -9.23
N GLY A 91 10.67 5.31 -8.51
CA GLY A 91 11.04 4.93 -7.15
C GLY A 91 10.35 3.64 -6.73
N MET A 92 11.00 2.91 -5.82
CA MET A 92 10.47 1.70 -5.22
C MET A 92 11.00 1.57 -3.81
N GLU A 93 10.10 1.28 -2.88
CA GLU A 93 10.43 0.97 -1.49
C GLU A 93 9.76 -0.35 -1.14
N ALA A 94 10.49 -1.21 -0.43
CA ALA A 94 9.95 -2.46 0.07
C ALA A 94 10.56 -2.75 1.43
N TYR A 95 9.71 -3.13 2.37
CA TYR A 95 10.12 -3.49 3.73
C TYR A 95 9.23 -4.59 4.28
N THR A 96 9.78 -5.35 5.23
CA THR A 96 9.03 -6.31 6.03
C THR A 96 8.76 -5.73 7.41
N LEU A 97 7.53 -5.86 7.87
CA LEU A 97 7.10 -5.59 9.24
C LEU A 97 6.87 -6.92 9.94
N LEU A 98 7.44 -7.09 11.12
CA LEU A 98 7.16 -8.26 11.96
C LEU A 98 5.94 -7.99 12.85
N PRO A 99 5.08 -8.99 13.09
CA PRO A 99 3.96 -8.86 14.02
C PRO A 99 4.43 -8.33 15.39
N GLY A 100 3.72 -7.34 15.94
CA GLY A 100 4.03 -6.74 17.24
C GLY A 100 5.23 -5.77 17.26
N SER A 101 5.96 -5.62 16.15
CA SER A 101 7.08 -4.70 16.03
C SER A 101 6.75 -3.53 15.12
N LYS A 102 7.15 -2.31 15.51
CA LYS A 102 7.09 -1.12 14.63
C LYS A 102 8.31 -1.03 13.70
N ARG A 103 9.27 -1.95 13.83
CA ARG A 103 10.53 -1.91 13.08
C ARG A 103 10.31 -2.40 11.65
N ARG A 104 10.78 -1.59 10.69
CA ARG A 104 10.79 -1.92 9.26
C ARG A 104 12.16 -2.52 8.91
N PHE A 105 12.14 -3.68 8.27
CA PHE A 105 13.34 -4.31 7.73
C PHE A 105 13.35 -4.06 6.21
N PRO A 106 14.24 -3.21 5.68
CA PRO A 106 14.28 -2.92 4.27
C PRO A 106 14.67 -4.19 3.49
N LEU A 107 14.03 -4.40 2.34
CA LEU A 107 14.40 -5.45 1.42
C LEU A 107 15.47 -4.95 0.46
N ALA A 108 16.40 -5.83 0.08
CA ALA A 108 17.40 -5.50 -0.92
C ALA A 108 16.71 -5.36 -2.29
N LEU A 109 16.65 -4.12 -2.80
CA LEU A 109 16.04 -3.84 -4.10
C LEU A 109 17.12 -3.83 -5.19
N PRO A 110 16.80 -4.35 -6.40
CA PRO A 110 17.67 -4.16 -7.55
C PRO A 110 17.80 -2.65 -7.84
N LYS A 111 19.02 -2.20 -8.15
CA LYS A 111 19.26 -0.81 -8.54
C LYS A 111 18.42 -0.49 -9.79
N LEU A 112 17.57 0.53 -9.70
CA LEU A 112 16.79 1.00 -10.83
C LEU A 112 17.77 1.54 -11.89
N LYS A 113 17.79 0.92 -13.07
CA LYS A 113 18.54 1.44 -14.21
C LYS A 113 17.64 2.45 -14.91
N ALA A 114 18.05 3.71 -14.97
CA ALA A 114 17.30 4.74 -15.67
C ALA A 114 17.07 4.32 -17.13
N ALA A 115 15.82 4.32 -17.57
CA ALA A 115 15.51 4.20 -18.99
C ALA A 115 16.06 5.45 -19.69
N PRO A 116 16.72 5.33 -20.85
CA PRO A 116 17.21 6.49 -21.58
C PRO A 116 16.01 7.38 -21.97
N ALA A 117 16.11 8.68 -21.68
CA ALA A 117 15.05 9.67 -21.84
C ALA A 117 14.58 9.90 -23.29
N ASN A 118 15.22 9.26 -24.28
CA ASN A 118 15.02 9.51 -25.70
C ASN A 118 14.84 8.18 -26.46
N LEU A 119 13.65 7.58 -26.41
CA LEU A 119 13.20 6.69 -27.49
C LEU A 119 11.92 7.26 -28.08
N TYR A 120 12.11 8.19 -29.03
CA TYR A 120 11.12 8.45 -30.07
C TYR A 120 10.98 7.16 -30.90
N PHE A 121 9.97 6.35 -30.62
CA PHE A 121 9.49 5.38 -31.60
C PHE A 121 8.47 6.09 -32.49
N MET A 122 8.97 6.57 -33.62
CA MET A 122 8.18 6.93 -34.78
C MET A 122 7.58 5.62 -35.33
N MET A 123 6.26 5.41 -35.16
CA MET A 123 5.56 4.36 -35.89
C MET A 123 5.09 4.93 -37.23
N MET A 124 5.61 4.33 -38.30
CA MET A 124 4.99 4.35 -39.62
C MET A 124 3.70 3.52 -39.62
#